data_AF-A0A7C9RNU5-F1
#
_entry.id   AF-A0A7C9RNU5-F1
#
_cell.length_a   1.000
_cell.length_b   1.000
_cell.length_c   1.000
_cell.angle_alpha   90.00
_cell.angle_beta   90.00
_cell.angle_gamma   90.00
#
_symmetry.space_group_name_H-M   'P 1'
#
loop_
_entity.id
_entity.type
_entity.pdbx_description
1 polymer ?
#
loop_
_entity_poly.entity_id
_entity_poly.type
_entity_poly.pdbx_seq_one_letter_code
_entity_poly.pdbx_strand_id
1 'polypeptide(L)'
;MSESLTEKLERLQVLVIFDWRDGPIEGVVRRAGGDACWYFKLFAERLEMETLDDRLFAFWTIPDSDSSILREEFGEDDQGGHVWPVSGGLGSAKVRSIVEELLSARTGSPNLIIRTPDLVEIFGVWNVVPD
;
A
#
# COMPACT_ATOMS: atom_id res chain seq x y z
N MET A 1 0.73 10.11 26.68
CA MET A 1 -0.51 9.47 26.20
C MET A 1 -0.18 8.93 24.81
N SER A 2 -0.22 7.62 24.61
CA SER A 2 0.07 7.03 23.30
C SER A 2 -1.18 7.13 22.43
N GLU A 3 -1.13 7.94 21.37
CA GLU A 3 -2.10 7.87 20.27
C GLU A 3 -2.20 6.42 19.78
N SER A 4 -3.42 5.98 19.51
CA SER A 4 -3.71 4.65 18.96
C SER A 4 -3.05 4.51 17.59
N LEU A 5 -2.51 3.32 17.26
CA LEU A 5 -1.92 3.06 15.94
C LEU A 5 -2.94 3.30 14.80
N THR A 6 -4.22 3.13 15.10
CA THR A 6 -5.34 3.43 14.18
C THR A 6 -5.45 4.93 13.91
N GLU A 7 -5.30 5.79 14.94
CA GLU A 7 -5.30 7.27 14.78
C GLU A 7 -4.10 7.74 13.95
N LYS A 8 -2.99 7.00 14.00
CA LYS A 8 -1.80 7.29 13.19
C LYS A 8 -1.93 6.87 11.73
N LEU A 9 -2.85 5.97 11.37
CA LEU A 9 -3.02 5.48 10.00
C LEU A 9 -4.29 6.00 9.34
N GLU A 10 -4.98 6.98 9.93
CA GLU A 10 -6.33 7.44 9.55
C GLU A 10 -6.58 7.68 8.06
N ARG A 11 -5.53 7.94 7.26
CA ARG A 11 -5.63 8.00 5.80
C ARG A 11 -4.38 7.40 5.13
N LEU A 12 -4.58 6.34 4.36
CA LEU A 12 -3.59 5.85 3.40
C LEU A 12 -3.88 6.45 2.02
N GLN A 13 -2.83 6.73 1.27
CA GLN A 13 -2.90 7.15 -0.12
C GLN A 13 -2.18 6.12 -0.97
N VAL A 14 -2.91 5.49 -1.89
CA VAL A 14 -2.31 4.61 -2.89
C VAL A 14 -1.50 5.46 -3.85
N LEU A 15 -0.20 5.14 -3.99
CA LEU A 15 0.71 5.77 -4.94
C LEU A 15 0.74 4.99 -6.24
N VAL A 16 0.86 3.67 -6.13
CA VAL A 16 1.00 2.77 -7.28
C VAL A 16 0.13 1.53 -7.07
N ILE A 17 -0.51 1.06 -8.14
CA ILE A 17 -1.33 -0.14 -8.19
C ILE A 17 -0.65 -1.12 -9.14
N PHE A 18 -0.31 -2.30 -8.66
CA PHE A 18 0.31 -3.35 -9.46
C PHE A 18 -0.71 -4.35 -9.98
N ASP A 19 -1.82 -4.54 -9.26
CA ASP A 19 -2.91 -5.42 -9.69
C ASP A 19 -4.26 -4.87 -9.18
N TRP A 20 -5.29 -5.04 -10.01
CA TRP A 20 -6.64 -4.50 -9.79
C TRP A 20 -7.69 -5.43 -10.40
N ARG A 21 -8.70 -5.78 -9.60
CA ARG A 21 -9.87 -6.51 -10.09
C ARG A 21 -11.15 -5.73 -9.81
N ASP A 22 -11.56 -5.74 -8.55
CA ASP A 22 -12.71 -5.01 -8.02
C ASP A 22 -12.23 -4.04 -6.92
N GLY A 23 -11.12 -3.36 -7.22
CA GLY A 23 -10.33 -2.54 -6.29
C GLY A 23 -8.85 -2.93 -6.30
N PRO A 24 -8.00 -2.12 -5.64
CA PRO A 24 -6.56 -2.37 -5.58
C PRO A 24 -6.29 -3.61 -4.73
N ILE A 25 -5.57 -4.58 -5.28
CA ILE A 25 -5.21 -5.83 -4.56
C ILE A 25 -3.71 -5.94 -4.28
N GLU A 26 -2.88 -5.16 -4.97
CA GLU A 26 -1.45 -5.12 -4.75
C GLU A 26 -0.90 -3.77 -5.19
N GLY A 27 0.06 -3.21 -4.45
CA GLY A 27 0.60 -1.90 -4.79
C GLY A 27 1.48 -1.28 -3.72
N VAL A 28 1.65 0.04 -3.82
CA VAL A 28 2.36 0.86 -2.85
C VAL A 28 1.41 1.92 -2.32
N VAL A 29 1.36 2.05 -0.99
CA VAL A 29 0.69 3.16 -0.30
C VAL A 29 1.69 4.00 0.46
N ARG A 30 1.31 5.23 0.77
CA ARG A 30 1.91 6.05 1.83
C ARG A 30 0.86 6.44 2.85
N ARG A 31 1.32 6.88 4.02
CA ARG A 31 0.47 7.60 4.97
C ARG A 31 0.23 9.01 4.43
N ALA A 32 -0.99 9.51 4.49
CA ALA A 32 -1.28 10.90 4.16
C ALA A 32 -0.45 11.85 5.06
N GLY A 33 0.34 12.73 4.45
CA GLY A 33 1.24 13.65 5.16
C GLY A 33 2.49 12.99 5.78
N GLY A 34 2.78 11.73 5.45
CA GLY A 34 3.98 11.03 5.90
C GLY A 34 4.94 10.67 4.76
N ASP A 35 6.19 10.38 5.13
CA ASP A 35 7.26 10.04 4.18
C ASP A 35 7.42 8.53 3.95
N ALA A 36 6.86 7.71 4.83
CA ALA A 36 6.99 6.26 4.75
C ALA A 36 6.02 5.66 3.73
N CYS A 37 6.53 4.74 2.92
CA CYS A 37 5.75 3.92 2.01
C CYS A 37 5.71 2.46 2.48
N TRP A 38 4.62 1.79 2.14
CA TRP A 38 4.45 0.36 2.34
C TRP A 38 4.05 -0.29 1.03
N TYR A 39 4.64 -1.44 0.76
CA TYR A 39 4.11 -2.37 -0.21
C TYR A 39 2.95 -3.11 0.44
N PHE A 40 1.82 -3.22 -0.26
CA PHE A 40 0.66 -3.93 0.23
C PHE A 40 0.22 -5.02 -0.73
N LYS A 41 -0.39 -6.05 -0.18
CA LYS A 41 -1.04 -7.13 -0.93
C LYS A 41 -2.27 -7.63 -0.22
N LEU A 42 -3.32 -7.94 -0.96
CA LEU A 42 -4.52 -8.58 -0.45
C LEU A 42 -4.13 -9.92 0.18
N PHE A 43 -4.44 -10.05 1.47
CA PHE A 43 -4.16 -11.23 2.27
C PHE A 43 -5.38 -12.16 2.33
N ALA A 44 -6.57 -11.58 2.52
CA ALA A 44 -7.84 -12.31 2.50
C ALA A 44 -8.99 -11.36 2.17
N GLU A 45 -10.07 -11.90 1.62
CA GLU A 45 -11.30 -11.17 1.35
C GLU A 45 -12.52 -12.00 1.73
N ARG A 46 -13.57 -11.32 2.17
CA ARG A 46 -14.92 -11.86 2.32
C ARG A 46 -15.88 -10.99 1.52
N LEU A 47 -16.49 -11.60 0.51
CA LEU A 47 -17.47 -10.93 -0.34
C LEU A 47 -18.76 -10.66 0.43
N GLU A 48 -19.25 -9.43 0.37
CA GLU A 48 -20.50 -9.02 1.00
C GLU A 48 -21.55 -8.73 -0.08
N MET A 49 -22.82 -9.13 0.14
CA MET A 49 -23.88 -8.90 -0.86
C MET A 49 -24.52 -7.52 -0.76
N GLU A 50 -24.55 -6.94 0.44
CA GLU A 50 -25.28 -5.71 0.75
C GLU A 50 -24.36 -4.54 1.17
N THR A 51 -23.08 -4.81 1.41
CA THR A 51 -22.07 -3.83 1.82
C THR A 51 -20.80 -3.97 1.00
N LEU A 52 -19.82 -3.09 1.21
CA LEU A 52 -18.48 -3.27 0.65
C LEU A 52 -17.85 -4.56 1.19
N ASP A 53 -17.02 -5.21 0.36
CA ASP A 53 -16.28 -6.41 0.75
C ASP A 53 -15.38 -6.15 1.95
N ASP A 54 -15.31 -7.12 2.85
CA ASP A 54 -14.42 -7.07 4.00
C ASP A 54 -13.06 -7.64 3.62
N ARG A 55 -12.04 -6.77 3.50
CA ARG A 55 -10.71 -7.14 3.02
C ARG A 55 -9.64 -6.95 4.09
N LEU A 56 -8.70 -7.88 4.11
CA LEU A 56 -7.47 -7.84 4.88
C LEU A 56 -6.30 -7.65 3.93
N PHE A 57 -5.50 -6.63 4.17
CA PHE A 57 -4.30 -6.34 3.41
C PHE A 57 -3.07 -6.54 4.30
N ALA A 58 -2.07 -7.24 3.79
CA ALA A 58 -0.77 -7.38 4.40
C ALA A 58 0.14 -6.24 3.90
N PHE A 59 0.97 -5.68 4.78
CA PHE A 59 1.86 -4.57 4.47
C PHE A 59 3.29 -4.88 4.89
N TRP A 60 4.21 -4.50 4.02
CA TRP A 60 5.65 -4.58 4.21
C TRP A 60 6.25 -3.19 4.12
N THR A 61 7.13 -2.85 5.06
CA THR A 61 7.86 -1.58 5.04
C THR A 61 8.78 -1.51 3.81
N ILE A 62 8.72 -0.41 3.09
CA ILE A 62 9.69 -0.11 2.03
C ILE A 62 10.82 0.72 2.67
N PRO A 63 12.11 0.43 2.37
CA PRO A 63 13.22 1.24 2.85
C PRO A 63 13.05 2.74 2.52
N ASP A 64 13.53 3.62 3.39
CA ASP A 64 13.37 5.07 3.24
C ASP A 64 13.95 5.60 1.92
N SER A 65 15.06 5.01 1.45
CA SER A 65 15.68 5.36 0.16
C SER A 65 14.73 5.16 -1.01
N ASP A 66 14.02 4.03 -1.01
CA ASP A 66 13.15 3.63 -2.10
C ASP A 66 11.81 4.34 -1.98
N SER A 67 11.34 4.54 -0.74
CA SER A 67 10.17 5.37 -0.42
C SER A 67 10.35 6.81 -0.92
N SER A 68 11.54 7.42 -0.77
CA SER A 68 11.80 8.76 -1.30
C SER A 68 11.65 8.82 -2.82
N ILE A 69 12.25 7.86 -3.53
CA ILE A 69 12.21 7.78 -5.00
C ILE A 69 10.77 7.62 -5.49
N LEU A 70 10.00 6.71 -4.86
CA LEU A 70 8.60 6.48 -5.22
C LEU A 70 7.73 7.72 -4.97
N ARG A 71 7.99 8.49 -3.90
CA ARG A 71 7.22 9.71 -3.60
C ARG A 71 7.59 10.88 -4.50
N GLU A 72 8.87 11.04 -4.82
CA GLU A 72 9.30 12.07 -5.78
C GLU A 72 8.65 11.84 -7.15
N GLU A 73 8.44 10.59 -7.53
CA GLU A 73 7.89 10.24 -8.83
C GLU A 73 6.35 10.18 -8.86
N PHE A 74 5.71 9.70 -7.80
CA PHE A 74 4.25 9.46 -7.76
C PHE A 74 3.49 10.28 -6.71
N GLY A 75 4.19 11.01 -5.84
CA GLY A 75 3.62 11.59 -4.62
C GLY A 75 3.06 13.01 -4.76
N GLU A 76 3.20 13.64 -5.93
CA GLU A 76 2.70 15.00 -6.18
C GLU A 76 1.26 15.05 -6.71
N ASP A 77 0.73 13.93 -7.21
CA ASP A 77 -0.61 13.91 -7.82
C ASP A 77 -1.68 13.46 -6.80
N ASP A 78 -2.67 14.31 -6.57
CA ASP A 78 -3.82 14.01 -5.71
C ASP A 78 -4.91 13.18 -6.44
N GLN A 79 -4.64 12.73 -7.68
CA GLN A 79 -5.61 12.03 -8.53
C GLN A 79 -5.78 10.53 -8.23
N GLY A 80 -5.17 10.02 -7.16
CA GLY A 80 -5.21 8.61 -6.78
C GLY A 80 -3.99 7.83 -7.29
N GLY A 81 -4.02 6.51 -7.12
CA GLY A 81 -2.87 5.65 -7.43
C GLY A 81 -2.64 5.45 -8.92
N HIS A 82 -1.36 5.43 -9.34
CA HIS A 82 -0.98 5.15 -10.72
C HIS A 82 -0.95 3.64 -11.00
N VAL A 83 -1.58 3.20 -12.09
CA VAL A 83 -1.54 1.77 -12.48
C VAL A 83 -0.23 1.44 -13.18
N TRP A 84 0.47 0.42 -12.68
CA TRP A 84 1.71 -0.09 -13.26
C TRP A 84 1.46 -1.16 -14.33
N PRO A 85 2.26 -1.23 -15.42
CA PRO A 85 3.28 -0.27 -15.81
C PRO A 85 2.67 1.08 -16.19
N VAL A 86 3.27 2.15 -15.66
CA VAL A 86 2.79 3.52 -15.85
C VAL A 86 3.12 4.04 -17.25
N SER A 87 2.23 4.87 -17.81
CA SER A 87 2.40 5.53 -19.10
C SER A 87 2.62 7.04 -18.90
N GLY A 88 3.17 7.74 -19.91
CA GLY A 88 3.23 9.20 -19.88
C GLY A 88 4.48 9.81 -19.24
N GLY A 89 5.58 9.06 -19.14
CA GLY A 89 6.89 9.58 -18.71
C GLY A 89 7.26 9.28 -17.26
N LEU A 90 6.31 8.76 -16.47
CA LEU A 90 6.59 8.09 -15.19
C LEU A 90 7.14 6.67 -15.43
N GLY A 91 7.73 6.06 -14.40
CA GLY A 91 8.35 4.73 -14.44
C GLY A 91 9.83 4.76 -14.81
N SER A 92 10.60 5.64 -14.16
CA SER A 92 12.05 5.76 -14.29
C SER A 92 12.76 4.42 -14.08
N ALA A 93 14.00 4.30 -14.56
CA ALA A 93 14.77 3.06 -14.38
C ALA A 93 14.96 2.69 -12.89
N LYS A 94 15.05 3.69 -12.00
CA LYS A 94 15.12 3.48 -10.55
C LYS A 94 13.81 2.92 -10.01
N VAL A 95 12.68 3.56 -10.34
CA VAL A 95 11.36 3.07 -9.93
C VAL A 95 11.10 1.66 -10.46
N ARG A 96 11.44 1.39 -11.72
CA ARG A 96 11.29 0.04 -12.29
C ARG A 96 12.07 -0.99 -11.49
N SER A 97 13.33 -0.71 -11.13
CA SER A 97 14.14 -1.61 -10.30
C SER A 97 13.49 -1.86 -8.94
N ILE A 98 12.96 -0.82 -8.28
CA ILE A 98 12.25 -0.95 -7.00
C ILE A 98 11.00 -1.81 -7.15
N VAL A 99 10.17 -1.54 -8.16
CA VAL A 99 8.94 -2.31 -8.42
C VAL A 99 9.26 -3.77 -8.73
N GLU A 100 10.27 -4.04 -9.55
CA GLU A 100 10.71 -5.41 -9.84
C GLU A 100 11.19 -6.13 -8.57
N GLU A 101 11.90 -5.45 -7.68
CA GLU A 101 12.30 -6.01 -6.38
C GLU A 101 11.09 -6.31 -5.49
N LEU A 102 10.13 -5.37 -5.37
CA LEU A 102 8.90 -5.56 -4.60
C LEU A 102 8.08 -6.76 -5.11
N LEU A 103 7.96 -6.91 -6.44
CA LEU A 103 7.20 -7.99 -7.07
C LEU A 103 7.93 -9.34 -7.04
N SER A 104 9.27 -9.33 -7.03
CA SER A 104 10.09 -10.55 -7.09
C SER A 104 10.49 -11.07 -5.71
N ALA A 105 10.53 -10.21 -4.70
CA ALA A 105 10.74 -10.64 -3.32
C ALA A 105 9.63 -11.62 -2.94
N ARG A 106 9.99 -12.85 -2.56
CA ARG A 106 9.10 -13.70 -1.75
C ARG A 106 8.93 -12.95 -0.44
N THR A 107 7.88 -12.14 -0.37
CA THR A 107 7.61 -11.31 0.79
C THR A 107 7.53 -12.22 2.00
N GLY A 108 8.45 -12.03 2.94
CA GLY A 108 8.44 -12.73 4.23
C GLY A 108 7.18 -12.36 5.01
N SER A 109 7.16 -12.64 6.32
CA SER A 109 6.04 -12.21 7.16
C SER A 109 5.80 -10.70 7.02
N PRO A 110 4.56 -10.24 6.80
CA PRO A 110 4.25 -8.82 6.77
C PRO A 110 4.58 -8.17 8.11
N ASN A 111 4.74 -6.85 8.11
CA ASN A 111 4.88 -6.07 9.34
C ASN A 111 3.52 -5.76 9.94
N LEU A 112 2.51 -5.56 9.09
CA LEU A 112 1.15 -5.18 9.49
C LEU A 112 0.11 -5.94 8.69
N ILE A 113 -1.04 -6.19 9.30
CA ILE A 113 -2.29 -6.50 8.61
C ILE A 113 -3.27 -5.37 8.88
N ILE A 114 -3.95 -4.88 7.84
CA ILE A 114 -4.98 -3.85 7.96
C ILE A 114 -6.29 -4.38 7.39
N ARG A 115 -7.38 -4.19 8.13
CA ARG A 115 -8.74 -4.47 7.68
C ARG A 115 -9.36 -3.19 7.14
N THR A 116 -9.72 -3.20 5.87
CA THR A 116 -10.27 -2.06 5.17
C THR A 116 -10.87 -2.53 3.84
N PRO A 117 -12.02 -2.01 3.41
CA PRO A 117 -12.64 -2.40 2.15
C PRO A 117 -11.87 -1.86 0.93
N ASP A 118 -11.30 -0.66 1.05
CA ASP A 118 -10.79 0.12 -0.09
C ASP A 118 -9.48 0.87 0.17
N LEU A 119 -8.82 0.62 1.32
CA LEU A 119 -7.62 1.34 1.80
C LEU A 119 -7.87 2.81 2.17
N VAL A 120 -9.11 3.30 2.15
CA VAL A 120 -9.48 4.66 2.56
C VAL A 120 -9.90 4.67 4.01
N GLU A 121 -10.81 3.76 4.38
CA GLU A 121 -11.32 3.66 5.75
C GLU A 121 -10.75 2.43 6.47
N ILE A 122 -10.05 2.66 7.59
CA ILE A 122 -9.39 1.59 8.34
C ILE A 122 -10.27 1.10 9.49
N PHE A 123 -10.64 -0.18 9.46
CA PHE A 123 -11.47 -0.83 10.47
C PHE A 123 -10.67 -1.64 11.50
N GLY A 124 -9.40 -1.93 11.22
CA GLY A 124 -8.53 -2.65 12.15
C GLY A 124 -7.08 -2.68 11.69
N VAL A 125 -6.16 -2.71 12.65
CA VAL A 125 -4.71 -2.78 12.41
C VAL A 125 -4.10 -3.77 13.40
N TRP A 126 -3.30 -4.70 12.89
CA TRP A 126 -2.56 -5.68 13.68
C TRP A 126 -1.08 -5.63 13.32
N ASN A 127 -0.22 -5.47 14.33
CA ASN A 127 1.21 -5.69 14.17
C ASN A 127 1.48 -7.19 14.05
N VAL A 128 2.24 -7.57 13.03
CA VAL A 128 2.70 -8.95 12.86
C VAL A 128 4.15 -8.99 13.34
N VAL A 129 4.39 -9.77 14.39
CA VAL A 129 5.74 -10.03 14.89
C VAL A 129 6.24 -11.26 14.15
N PRO A 130 7.38 -11.18 13.44
CA PRO A 130 7.99 -12.38 12.86
C PRO A 130 8.37 -13.35 13.99
N ASP A 131 8.08 -14.63 13.81
CA ASP A 131 8.57 -15.70 14.69
C ASP A 131 10.11 -15.82 14.65
#